data_AF-A0A165TT67-F1
#
_entry.id   AF-A0A165TT67-F1
#
_cell.length_a   1.000
_cell.length_b   1.000
_cell.length_c   1.000
_cell.angle_alpha   90.00
_cell.angle_beta   90.00
_cell.angle_gamma   90.00
#
_symmetry.space_group_name_H-M   'P 1'
#
loop_
_entity.id
_entity.type
_entity.pdbx_description
1 polymer ?
#
loop_
_entity_poly.entity_id
_entity_poly.type
_entity_poly.pdbx_seq_one_letter_code
_entity_poly.pdbx_strand_id
1 'polypeptide(L)'
;MECVVDERKKPSAANKDFTHLSKIFSTWRDLKQEQLANPFLQLRLAQNDLQDHRPSFSRDWIKTVLLAPDAFGVTNEEAMLVFRLLIKARLRPSELLGVKLEHFVLEHEVPHICVEEYSDGVIKRKLKTKWSEREIPLFGVLLDAAKRIVTMGGVQAYHLKADRWGALSNKVMVECKLKETERPPYSLRHSFEESMLESGVDH
;
A
#
# COMPACT_ATOMS: atom_id res chain seq x y z
N MET A 1 16.16 -18.71 -26.85
CA MET A 1 16.04 -17.62 -25.86
C MET A 1 15.24 -16.46 -26.48
N GLU A 2 14.08 -16.74 -27.09
CA GLU A 2 13.49 -15.80 -28.07
C GLU A 2 11.95 -15.68 -28.01
N CYS A 3 11.30 -16.16 -26.94
CA CYS A 3 9.84 -16.12 -26.82
C CYS A 3 9.36 -15.50 -25.50
N VAL A 4 9.89 -14.32 -25.13
CA VAL A 4 9.23 -13.41 -24.16
C VAL A 4 9.48 -11.94 -24.56
N VAL A 5 9.44 -11.63 -25.87
CA VAL A 5 9.64 -10.25 -26.38
C VAL A 5 8.34 -9.65 -26.90
N ASP A 6 7.33 -10.47 -27.22
CA ASP A 6 6.14 -10.01 -27.96
C ASP A 6 5.12 -9.23 -27.13
N GLU A 7 5.13 -9.37 -25.79
CA GLU A 7 4.17 -8.65 -24.91
C GLU A 7 4.77 -7.44 -24.17
N ARG A 8 6.03 -7.03 -24.42
CA ARG A 8 6.74 -5.98 -23.64
C ARG A 8 6.60 -6.16 -22.11
N LYS A 9 6.51 -7.39 -21.60
CA LYS A 9 6.42 -7.62 -20.14
C LYS A 9 7.77 -7.40 -19.48
N LYS A 10 7.78 -6.61 -18.40
CA LYS A 10 8.99 -6.40 -17.58
C LYS A 10 9.48 -7.75 -17.03
N PRO A 11 10.80 -8.01 -16.98
CA PRO A 11 11.36 -9.25 -16.42
C PRO A 11 10.87 -9.56 -14.99
N SER A 12 10.60 -8.52 -14.19
CA SER A 12 10.04 -8.66 -12.84
C SER A 12 8.60 -9.18 -12.81
N ALA A 13 7.79 -8.86 -13.83
CA ALA A 13 6.44 -9.41 -13.96
C ALA A 13 6.51 -10.89 -14.34
N ALA A 14 7.33 -11.24 -15.34
CA ALA A 14 7.53 -12.63 -15.75
C ALA A 14 8.10 -13.51 -14.61
N ASN A 15 9.03 -12.99 -13.79
CA ASN A 15 9.54 -13.72 -12.63
C ASN A 15 8.46 -14.00 -11.56
N LYS A 16 7.43 -13.14 -11.43
CA LYS A 16 6.27 -13.42 -10.57
C LYS A 16 5.43 -14.55 -11.16
N ASP A 17 5.22 -14.57 -12.48
CA ASP A 17 4.51 -15.65 -13.16
C ASP A 17 5.22 -16.99 -12.97
N PHE A 18 6.56 -17.05 -13.10
CA PHE A 18 7.34 -18.26 -12.79
C PHE A 18 7.20 -18.69 -11.34
N THR A 19 7.11 -17.74 -10.40
CA THR A 19 6.86 -18.05 -8.98
C THR A 19 5.47 -18.69 -8.79
N HIS A 20 4.44 -18.19 -9.48
CA HIS A 20 3.10 -18.77 -9.44
C HIS A 20 3.07 -20.17 -10.03
N LEU A 21 3.67 -20.37 -11.22
CA LEU A 21 3.77 -21.68 -11.86
C LEU A 21 4.53 -22.68 -10.99
N SER A 22 5.66 -22.26 -10.42
CA SER A 22 6.42 -23.07 -9.48
C SER A 22 5.57 -23.50 -8.29
N LYS A 23 4.78 -22.59 -7.70
CA LYS A 23 3.93 -22.90 -6.55
C LYS A 23 2.78 -23.84 -6.91
N ILE A 24 2.13 -23.65 -8.07
CA ILE A 24 1.08 -24.54 -8.57
C ILE A 24 1.64 -25.95 -8.77
N PHE A 25 2.80 -26.06 -9.44
CA PHE A 25 3.43 -27.35 -9.71
C PHE A 25 3.85 -28.06 -8.42
N SER A 26 4.49 -27.35 -7.48
CA SER A 26 4.84 -27.91 -6.17
C SER A 26 3.60 -28.39 -5.40
N THR A 27 2.52 -27.62 -5.39
CA THR A 27 1.28 -28.01 -4.72
C THR A 27 0.68 -29.27 -5.34
N TRP A 28 0.61 -29.34 -6.67
CA TRP A 28 0.12 -30.52 -7.39
C TRP A 28 0.99 -31.75 -7.11
N ARG A 29 2.32 -31.59 -7.18
CA ARG A 29 3.29 -32.64 -6.88
C ARG A 29 3.09 -33.20 -5.48
N ASP A 30 2.98 -32.33 -4.48
CA ASP A 30 2.80 -32.73 -3.09
C ASP A 30 1.45 -33.45 -2.88
N LEU A 31 0.37 -33.00 -3.55
CA LEU A 31 -0.95 -33.65 -3.52
C LEU A 31 -0.97 -35.02 -4.20
N LYS A 32 -0.19 -35.20 -5.28
CA LYS A 32 -0.09 -36.46 -6.01
C LYS A 32 1.00 -37.38 -5.48
N GLN A 33 1.77 -36.94 -4.48
CA GLN A 33 2.91 -37.66 -3.92
C GLN A 33 3.94 -38.07 -4.98
N GLU A 34 4.06 -37.26 -6.03
CA GLU A 34 4.97 -37.50 -7.14
C GLU A 34 6.37 -36.98 -6.80
N GLN A 35 7.42 -37.73 -7.16
CA GLN A 35 8.80 -37.34 -6.89
C GLN A 35 9.44 -36.57 -8.07
N LEU A 36 8.68 -35.67 -8.67
CA LEU A 36 9.15 -34.87 -9.80
C LEU A 36 9.86 -33.59 -9.33
N ALA A 37 11.00 -33.30 -9.94
CA ALA A 37 11.68 -32.03 -9.74
C ALA A 37 10.83 -30.87 -10.28
N ASN A 38 10.78 -29.75 -9.57
CA ASN A 38 10.03 -28.58 -10.02
C ASN A 38 10.80 -27.86 -11.14
N PRO A 39 10.31 -27.86 -12.39
CA PRO A 39 11.05 -27.31 -13.52
C PRO A 39 11.14 -25.77 -13.49
N PHE A 40 10.33 -25.11 -12.66
CA PHE A 40 10.28 -23.66 -12.56
C PHE A 40 11.18 -23.07 -11.47
N LEU A 41 11.80 -23.90 -10.63
CA LEU A 41 12.54 -23.43 -9.44
C LEU A 41 13.75 -22.54 -9.81
N GLN A 42 14.39 -22.81 -10.95
CA GLN A 42 15.55 -22.07 -11.45
C GLN A 42 15.23 -21.15 -12.64
N LEU A 43 13.95 -21.06 -13.04
CA LEU A 43 13.53 -20.16 -14.11
C LEU A 43 13.43 -18.73 -13.56
N ARG A 44 14.51 -17.97 -13.73
CA ARG A 44 14.53 -16.53 -13.49
C ARG A 44 15.16 -15.81 -14.66
N LEU A 45 14.49 -14.78 -15.15
CA LEU A 45 15.09 -13.83 -16.07
C LEU A 45 16.01 -12.91 -15.27
N ALA A 46 17.22 -12.71 -15.78
CA ALA A 46 18.14 -11.70 -15.27
C ALA A 46 17.44 -10.34 -15.28
N GLN A 47 17.44 -9.67 -14.14
CA GLN A 47 17.05 -8.28 -14.06
C GLN A 47 18.32 -7.47 -14.27
N ASN A 48 18.32 -6.55 -15.23
CA ASN A 48 19.34 -5.52 -15.23
C ASN A 48 19.03 -4.65 -13.99
N ASP A 49 19.93 -4.70 -13.00
CA ASP A 49 19.84 -4.00 -11.71
C ASP A 49 19.91 -2.47 -11.82
N LEU A 50 19.82 -1.93 -13.04
CA LEU A 50 19.20 -0.64 -13.29
C LEU A 50 17.69 -0.75 -12.97
N GLN A 51 17.39 -1.13 -11.73
CA GLN A 51 16.15 -0.76 -11.09
C GLN A 51 16.01 0.72 -11.39
N ASP A 52 14.92 1.04 -12.06
CA ASP A 52 14.44 2.40 -12.28
C ASP A 52 14.25 2.99 -10.87
N HIS A 53 15.36 3.47 -10.28
CA HIS A 53 15.46 3.98 -8.91
C HIS A 53 14.79 5.34 -8.95
N ARG A 54 13.47 5.30 -9.08
CA ARG A 54 12.63 6.47 -8.96
C ARG A 54 12.83 6.93 -7.53
N PRO A 55 13.35 8.12 -7.26
CA PRO A 55 13.46 8.61 -5.89
C PRO A 55 12.07 8.64 -5.25
N SER A 56 12.01 8.51 -3.94
CA SER A 56 10.77 8.77 -3.21
C SER A 56 10.40 10.26 -3.32
N PHE A 57 9.17 10.62 -2.97
CA PHE A 57 8.78 12.03 -2.92
C PHE A 57 9.62 12.77 -1.87
N SER A 58 10.09 13.97 -2.20
CA SER A 58 10.85 14.81 -1.30
C SER A 58 9.97 15.34 -0.16
N ARG A 59 10.58 15.59 1.00
CA ARG A 59 9.85 16.14 2.17
C ARG A 59 9.21 17.48 1.84
N ASP A 60 9.88 18.29 1.02
CA ASP A 60 9.40 19.61 0.62
C ASP A 60 8.21 19.52 -0.31
N TRP A 61 8.20 18.58 -1.27
CA TRP A 61 7.04 18.34 -2.12
C TRP A 61 5.84 17.83 -1.32
N ILE A 62 6.07 16.91 -0.37
CA ILE A 62 5.00 16.43 0.51
C ILE A 62 4.38 17.59 1.28
N LYS A 63 5.20 18.47 1.86
CA LYS A 63 4.73 19.60 2.67
C LYS A 63 4.05 20.69 1.85
N THR A 64 4.64 21.08 0.72
CA THR A 64 4.21 22.26 -0.05
C THR A 64 3.14 21.95 -1.09
N VAL A 65 3.17 20.75 -1.67
CA VAL A 65 2.26 20.34 -2.74
C VAL A 65 1.20 19.35 -2.24
N LEU A 66 1.61 18.22 -1.65
CA LEU A 66 0.65 17.16 -1.29
C LEU A 66 -0.22 17.47 -0.05
N LEU A 67 0.32 18.22 0.90
CA LEU A 67 -0.39 18.64 2.11
C LEU A 67 -1.06 20.02 1.98
N ALA A 68 -0.99 20.66 0.80
CA ALA A 68 -1.69 21.91 0.58
C ALA A 68 -3.22 21.69 0.73
N PRO A 69 -3.96 22.65 1.33
CA PRO A 69 -5.39 22.52 1.58
C PRO A 69 -6.19 22.11 0.34
N ASP A 70 -5.84 22.68 -0.81
CA ASP A 70 -6.53 22.51 -2.10
C ASP A 70 -5.77 21.63 -3.10
N ALA A 71 -4.75 20.88 -2.64
CA ALA A 71 -3.87 20.07 -3.51
C ALA A 71 -4.66 19.18 -4.48
N PHE A 72 -5.78 18.63 -4.00
CA PHE A 72 -6.58 17.67 -4.74
C PHE A 72 -7.85 18.27 -5.37
N GLY A 73 -8.03 19.59 -5.33
CA GLY A 73 -9.19 20.28 -5.91
C GLY A 73 -10.55 19.81 -5.36
N VAL A 74 -11.61 19.94 -6.17
CA VAL A 74 -12.97 19.45 -5.86
C VAL A 74 -13.05 17.94 -6.11
N THR A 75 -12.38 17.17 -5.25
CA THR A 75 -12.30 15.70 -5.34
C THR A 75 -13.10 15.01 -4.22
N ASN A 76 -13.30 13.70 -4.36
CA ASN A 76 -13.88 12.83 -3.35
C ASN A 76 -13.18 12.97 -1.98
N GLU A 77 -13.87 13.56 -1.00
CA GLU A 77 -13.37 13.85 0.35
C GLU A 77 -12.81 12.60 1.04
N GLU A 78 -13.53 11.47 1.00
CA GLU A 78 -13.10 10.21 1.62
C GLU A 78 -11.75 9.73 1.05
N ALA A 79 -11.59 9.74 -0.28
CA ALA A 79 -10.35 9.33 -0.92
C ALA A 79 -9.16 10.17 -0.47
N MET A 80 -9.38 11.47 -0.23
CA MET A 80 -8.35 12.43 0.20
C MET A 80 -8.00 12.30 1.67
N LEU A 81 -8.97 12.03 2.53
CA LEU A 81 -8.71 11.73 3.94
C LEU A 81 -7.91 10.43 4.07
N VAL A 82 -8.26 9.39 3.31
CA VAL A 82 -7.48 8.14 3.24
C VAL A 82 -6.07 8.42 2.74
N PHE A 83 -5.91 9.25 1.71
CA PHE A 83 -4.59 9.64 1.22
C PHE A 83 -3.76 10.32 2.31
N ARG A 84 -4.31 11.34 2.98
CA ARG A 84 -3.62 12.08 4.06
C ARG A 84 -3.18 11.16 5.19
N LEU A 85 -4.01 10.19 5.56
CA LEU A 85 -3.66 9.18 6.56
C LEU A 85 -2.46 8.33 6.12
N LEU A 86 -2.37 7.97 4.84
CA LEU A 86 -1.27 7.15 4.30
C LEU A 86 0.06 7.89 4.11
N ILE A 87 0.07 9.24 4.07
CA ILE A 87 1.30 10.03 3.84
C ILE A 87 2.32 9.79 4.96
N LYS A 88 1.86 9.76 6.22
CA LYS A 88 2.74 9.65 7.40
C LYS A 88 2.50 8.40 8.23
N ALA A 89 1.33 7.77 8.13
CA ALA A 89 1.13 6.49 8.77
C ALA A 89 1.86 5.41 7.95
N ARG A 90 2.62 4.52 8.62
CA ARG A 90 3.19 3.32 7.99
C ARG A 90 2.11 2.27 7.69
N LEU A 91 0.98 2.71 7.13
CA LEU A 91 -0.18 1.92 6.74
C LEU A 91 -0.06 1.54 5.27
N ARG A 92 -0.45 0.30 4.94
CA ARG A 92 -0.79 -0.06 3.57
C ARG A 92 -2.21 0.45 3.26
N PRO A 93 -2.53 0.79 2.00
CA PRO A 93 -3.90 1.17 1.64
C PRO A 93 -4.92 0.11 2.05
N SER A 94 -4.61 -1.18 1.84
CA SER A 94 -5.48 -2.27 2.26
C SER A 94 -5.61 -2.36 3.78
N GLU A 95 -4.59 -2.00 4.56
CA GLU A 95 -4.66 -1.87 6.03
C GLU A 95 -5.70 -0.82 6.41
N LEU A 96 -5.47 0.43 6.02
CA LEU A 96 -6.36 1.53 6.38
C LEU A 96 -7.80 1.36 5.88
N LEU A 97 -7.99 0.94 4.63
CA LEU A 97 -9.31 0.87 3.99
C LEU A 97 -10.21 -0.26 4.51
N GLY A 98 -9.69 -1.14 5.35
CA GLY A 98 -10.50 -2.12 6.07
C GLY A 98 -10.34 -1.97 7.57
N VAL A 99 -10.07 -0.77 8.07
CA VAL A 99 -10.18 -0.46 9.49
C VAL A 99 -11.66 -0.24 9.79
N LYS A 100 -12.17 -0.93 10.83
CA LYS A 100 -13.54 -0.71 11.31
C LYS A 100 -13.63 0.63 12.04
N LEU A 101 -14.81 1.23 12.10
CA LEU A 101 -15.03 2.49 12.81
C LEU A 101 -14.53 2.42 14.27
N GLU A 102 -14.79 1.31 14.96
CA GLU A 102 -14.39 1.08 16.35
C GLU A 102 -12.87 1.00 16.57
N HIS A 103 -12.09 0.78 15.51
CA HIS A 103 -10.62 0.73 15.59
C HIS A 103 -9.97 2.12 15.47
N PHE A 104 -10.76 3.19 15.28
CA PHE A 104 -10.27 4.56 15.38
C PHE A 104 -10.41 5.05 16.82
N VAL A 105 -9.35 4.89 17.61
CA VAL A 105 -9.33 5.24 19.04
C VAL A 105 -8.84 6.69 19.19
N LEU A 106 -9.78 7.63 19.17
CA LEU A 106 -9.46 9.07 19.15
C LEU A 106 -9.40 9.75 20.52
N GLU A 107 -10.06 9.19 21.52
CA GLU A 107 -10.16 9.75 22.88
C GLU A 107 -9.07 9.24 23.85
N HIS A 108 -8.13 8.43 23.34
CA HIS A 108 -7.00 7.93 24.13
C HIS A 108 -5.93 9.02 24.31
N GLU A 109 -5.11 8.92 25.38
CA GLU A 109 -4.02 9.88 25.66
C GLU A 109 -3.10 10.05 24.43
N VAL A 110 -2.83 8.93 23.76
CA VAL A 110 -2.26 8.91 22.41
C VAL A 110 -3.31 8.33 21.46
N PRO A 111 -3.98 9.18 20.66
CA PRO A 111 -4.92 8.73 19.64
C PRO A 111 -4.26 7.78 18.65
N HIS A 112 -4.92 6.70 18.23
CA HIS A 112 -4.34 5.70 17.35
C HIS A 112 -5.36 4.96 16.49
N ILE A 113 -4.86 4.26 15.47
CA ILE A 113 -5.61 3.30 14.66
C ILE A 113 -5.13 1.89 15.00
N CYS A 114 -6.05 0.99 15.35
CA CYS A 114 -5.77 -0.43 15.53
C CYS A 114 -5.81 -1.15 14.17
N VAL A 115 -4.66 -1.68 13.75
CA VAL A 115 -4.57 -2.55 12.56
C VAL A 115 -4.67 -3.98 13.04
N GLU A 116 -5.84 -4.60 12.91
CA GLU A 116 -6.11 -5.93 13.45
C GLU A 116 -6.80 -6.86 12.43
N GLU A 117 -6.63 -8.16 12.61
CA GLU A 117 -7.45 -9.16 11.93
C GLU A 117 -8.84 -9.20 12.54
N TYR A 118 -9.85 -9.40 11.71
CA TYR A 118 -11.19 -9.63 12.21
C TYR A 118 -11.88 -10.71 11.39
N SER A 119 -12.54 -11.62 12.11
CA SER A 119 -13.24 -12.77 11.55
C SER A 119 -14.71 -12.83 11.98
N ASP A 120 -15.10 -11.90 12.85
CA ASP A 120 -16.45 -11.65 13.31
C ASP A 120 -17.25 -10.84 12.28
N GLY A 121 -18.52 -11.20 12.09
CA GLY A 121 -19.41 -10.53 11.15
C GLY A 121 -19.37 -11.04 9.70
N VAL A 122 -20.03 -10.29 8.80
CA VAL A 122 -20.23 -10.67 7.39
C VAL A 122 -18.93 -10.58 6.58
N ILE A 123 -18.04 -9.68 6.98
CA ILE A 123 -16.80 -9.37 6.28
C ILE A 123 -15.63 -9.86 7.12
N LYS A 124 -14.77 -10.70 6.54
CA LYS A 124 -13.56 -11.20 7.19
C LYS A 124 -12.33 -10.56 6.58
N ARG A 125 -11.37 -10.20 7.43
CA ARG A 125 -10.11 -9.61 7.03
C ARG A 125 -8.97 -10.33 7.72
N LYS A 126 -8.03 -10.80 6.89
CA LYS A 126 -6.78 -11.41 7.34
C LYS A 126 -5.61 -10.50 7.01
N LEU A 127 -4.67 -10.33 7.94
CA LEU A 127 -3.43 -9.64 7.68
C LEU A 127 -2.45 -10.61 7.03
N LYS A 128 -1.38 -10.05 6.45
CA LYS A 128 -0.38 -10.88 5.75
C LYS A 128 0.31 -11.85 6.70
N THR A 129 0.51 -11.44 7.95
CA THR A 129 1.13 -12.19 9.03
C THR A 129 0.53 -11.74 10.36
N LYS A 130 0.48 -12.60 11.38
CA LYS A 130 0.02 -12.23 12.73
C LYS A 130 0.79 -11.04 13.32
N TRP A 131 2.09 -10.94 13.03
CA TRP A 131 2.95 -9.81 13.43
C TRP A 131 2.65 -8.47 12.75
N SER A 132 1.64 -8.42 11.87
CA SER A 132 1.20 -7.14 11.27
C SER A 132 0.22 -6.39 12.17
N GLU A 133 -0.30 -7.03 13.22
CA GLU A 133 -1.15 -6.39 14.22
C GLU A 133 -0.35 -5.33 14.99
N ARG A 134 -0.87 -4.10 15.03
CA ARG A 134 -0.20 -2.96 15.67
C ARG A 134 -1.13 -1.77 15.82
N GLU A 135 -0.81 -0.94 16.80
CA GLU A 135 -1.37 0.39 16.96
C GLU A 135 -0.53 1.40 16.19
N ILE A 136 -1.20 2.35 15.54
CA ILE A 136 -0.54 3.40 14.78
C ILE A 136 -0.94 4.76 15.35
N PRO A 137 -0.01 5.48 15.98
CA PRO A 137 -0.33 6.76 16.61
C PRO A 137 -0.75 7.80 15.55
N LEU A 138 -1.73 8.60 15.91
CA LEU A 138 -2.31 9.68 15.12
C LEU A 138 -1.91 11.02 15.71
N PHE A 139 -1.27 11.86 14.90
CA PHE A 139 -0.84 13.19 15.31
C PHE A 139 -0.88 14.17 14.13
N GLY A 140 -1.10 15.45 14.44
CA GLY A 140 -1.24 16.52 13.44
C GLY A 140 -2.27 16.17 12.37
N VAL A 141 -1.87 16.30 11.10
CA VAL A 141 -2.74 16.05 9.93
C VAL A 141 -3.37 14.64 9.92
N LEU A 142 -2.71 13.63 10.52
CA LEU A 142 -3.28 12.29 10.63
C LEU A 142 -4.50 12.27 11.55
N LEU A 143 -4.40 12.93 12.70
CA LEU A 143 -5.48 13.00 13.69
C LEU A 143 -6.68 13.78 13.12
N ASP A 144 -6.42 14.88 12.43
CA ASP A 144 -7.48 15.68 11.78
C ASP A 144 -8.22 14.86 10.71
N ALA A 145 -7.47 14.12 9.90
CA ALA A 145 -8.06 13.25 8.89
C ALA A 145 -8.85 12.08 9.51
N ALA A 146 -8.33 11.47 10.57
CA ALA A 146 -9.01 10.40 11.29
C ALA A 146 -10.32 10.86 11.92
N LYS A 147 -10.32 12.02 12.59
CA LYS A 147 -11.53 12.64 13.15
C LYS A 147 -12.61 12.82 12.09
N ARG A 148 -12.23 13.33 10.91
CA ARG A 148 -13.17 13.54 9.81
C ARG A 148 -13.74 12.22 9.26
N ILE A 149 -12.90 11.20 9.10
CA ILE A 149 -13.36 9.85 8.71
C ILE A 149 -14.34 9.29 9.74
N VAL A 150 -14.07 9.43 11.03
CA VAL A 150 -14.97 8.98 12.09
C VAL A 150 -16.31 9.72 12.03
N THR A 151 -16.32 11.03 11.81
CA THR A 151 -17.57 11.80 11.61
C THR A 151 -18.38 11.32 10.40
N MET A 152 -17.71 10.80 9.36
CA MET A 152 -18.36 10.20 8.19
C MET A 152 -18.87 8.76 8.43
N GLY A 153 -18.67 8.20 9.62
CA GLY A 153 -19.01 6.82 9.94
C GLY A 153 -17.95 5.80 9.52
N GLY A 154 -16.70 6.23 9.32
CA GLY A 154 -15.59 5.37 8.93
C GLY A 154 -15.31 5.39 7.42
N VAL A 155 -14.49 4.43 6.96
CA VAL A 155 -14.26 4.23 5.52
C VAL A 155 -15.48 3.54 4.92
N GLN A 156 -16.06 4.12 3.86
CA GLN A 156 -17.35 3.73 3.29
C GLN A 156 -17.19 3.32 1.82
N ALA A 157 -17.04 4.28 0.90
CA ALA A 157 -17.03 4.02 -0.55
C ALA A 157 -15.86 3.11 -0.96
N TYR A 158 -14.75 3.20 -0.23
CA TYR A 158 -13.52 2.46 -0.50
C TYR A 158 -13.28 1.30 0.46
N HIS A 159 -14.25 0.93 1.29
CA HIS A 159 -14.09 -0.14 2.27
C HIS A 159 -13.67 -1.45 1.57
N LEU A 160 -12.50 -1.97 1.94
CA LEU A 160 -11.82 -3.13 1.32
C LEU A 160 -11.56 -3.04 -0.20
N LYS A 161 -11.69 -1.85 -0.80
CA LYS A 161 -11.51 -1.62 -2.25
C LYS A 161 -10.22 -0.85 -2.53
N ALA A 162 -9.10 -1.39 -2.06
CA ALA A 162 -7.78 -0.76 -2.19
C ALA A 162 -7.38 -0.46 -3.64
N ASP A 163 -7.69 -1.36 -4.58
CA ASP A 163 -7.40 -1.16 -6.00
C ASP A 163 -8.21 0.01 -6.59
N ARG A 164 -9.49 0.13 -6.21
CA ARG A 164 -10.36 1.23 -6.65
C ARG A 164 -9.88 2.57 -6.11
N TRP A 165 -9.53 2.61 -4.83
CA TRP A 165 -8.96 3.81 -4.21
C TRP A 165 -7.62 4.20 -4.85
N GLY A 166 -6.74 3.22 -5.09
CA GLY A 166 -5.43 3.43 -5.71
C GLY A 166 -5.53 3.97 -7.13
N ALA A 167 -6.44 3.40 -7.94
CA ALA A 167 -6.70 3.87 -9.30
C ALA A 167 -7.21 5.32 -9.33
N LEU A 168 -8.17 5.66 -8.45
CA LEU A 168 -8.68 7.02 -8.34
C LEU A 168 -7.58 7.98 -7.87
N SER A 169 -6.86 7.65 -6.79
CA SER A 169 -5.83 8.51 -6.23
C SER A 169 -4.71 8.77 -7.24
N ASN A 170 -4.31 7.74 -8.00
CA ASN A 170 -3.33 7.91 -9.06
C ASN A 170 -3.84 8.82 -10.19
N LYS A 171 -5.11 8.69 -10.58
CA LYS A 171 -5.74 9.57 -11.57
C LYS A 171 -5.72 11.02 -11.09
N VAL A 172 -6.18 11.28 -9.87
CA VAL A 172 -6.22 12.62 -9.28
C VAL A 172 -4.80 13.21 -9.18
N MET A 173 -3.82 12.43 -8.75
CA MET A 173 -2.42 12.90 -8.70
C MET A 173 -1.88 13.32 -10.07
N VAL A 174 -2.31 12.66 -11.16
CA VAL A 174 -1.92 13.05 -12.53
C VAL A 174 -2.67 14.32 -12.94
N GLU A 175 -3.99 14.37 -12.76
CA GLU A 175 -4.83 15.52 -13.16
C GLU A 175 -4.45 16.81 -12.42
N CYS A 176 -4.18 16.71 -11.12
CA CYS A 176 -3.76 17.83 -10.27
C CYS A 176 -2.25 18.09 -10.29
N LYS A 177 -1.47 17.40 -11.14
CA LYS A 177 0.00 17.55 -11.27
C LYS A 177 0.75 17.38 -9.93
N LEU A 178 0.31 16.44 -9.11
CA LEU A 178 0.85 16.17 -7.77
C LEU A 178 2.01 15.17 -7.76
N LYS A 179 2.37 14.64 -8.93
CA LYS A 179 3.47 13.68 -9.10
C LYS A 179 4.81 14.39 -9.29
N GLU A 180 5.62 14.43 -8.24
CA GLU A 180 7.05 14.74 -8.36
C GLU A 180 7.81 13.62 -9.09
N THR A 181 7.37 12.37 -8.89
CA THR A 181 7.96 11.19 -9.53
C THR A 181 6.87 10.29 -10.10
N GLU A 182 7.24 9.41 -11.04
CA GLU A 182 6.34 8.41 -11.64
C GLU A 182 5.94 7.28 -10.67
N ARG A 183 6.09 7.49 -9.36
CA ARG A 183 5.69 6.52 -8.34
C ARG A 183 4.19 6.64 -8.03
N PRO A 184 3.53 5.51 -7.69
CA PRO A 184 2.13 5.49 -7.33
C PRO A 184 1.89 6.07 -5.92
N PRO A 185 0.64 6.44 -5.57
CA PRO A 185 0.26 7.01 -4.27
C PRO A 185 0.84 6.27 -3.05
N TYR A 186 0.82 4.93 -3.06
CA TYR A 186 1.26 4.12 -1.92
C TYR A 186 2.77 4.16 -1.67
N SER A 187 3.57 4.70 -2.61
CA SER A 187 5.02 4.82 -2.45
C SER A 187 5.45 5.91 -1.46
N LEU A 188 4.52 6.79 -1.05
CA LEU A 188 4.77 7.82 -0.03
C LEU A 188 5.21 7.23 1.31
N ARG A 189 4.82 5.99 1.59
CA ARG A 189 5.35 5.23 2.72
C ARG A 189 6.88 5.10 2.69
N HIS A 190 7.47 4.96 1.50
CA HIS A 190 8.93 4.88 1.36
C HIS A 190 9.60 6.22 1.66
N SER A 191 9.00 7.35 1.27
CA SER A 191 9.49 8.68 1.68
C SER A 191 9.56 8.82 3.20
N PHE A 192 8.58 8.26 3.93
CA PHE A 192 8.58 8.30 5.38
C PHE A 192 9.63 7.37 6.00
N GLU A 193 9.78 6.16 5.47
CA GLU A 193 10.82 5.22 5.92
C GLU A 193 12.23 5.77 5.66
N GLU A 194 12.48 6.34 4.49
CA GLU A 194 13.72 7.06 4.15
C GLU A 194 13.93 8.26 5.07
N SER A 195 12.87 9.02 5.37
CA SER A 195 12.96 10.16 6.30
C SER A 195 13.35 9.74 7.72
N MET A 196 12.89 8.58 8.19
CA MET A 196 13.25 8.06 9.53
C MET A 196 14.71 7.61 9.58
N LEU A 197 15.15 6.91 8.53
CA LEU A 197 16.55 6.50 8.35
C LEU A 197 17.49 7.70 8.33
N GLU A 198 17.16 8.74 7.56
CA GLU A 198 17.92 9.99 7.50
C GLU A 198 17.98 10.71 8.86
N SER A 199 16.95 10.57 9.69
CA SER A 199 16.91 11.18 11.03
C SER A 199 17.64 10.37 12.11
N GLY A 200 18.29 9.26 11.75
CA GLY A 200 19.00 8.39 12.71
C GLY A 200 18.07 7.62 13.64
N VAL A 201 16.80 7.45 13.28
CA VAL A 201 15.86 6.61 14.03
C VAL A 201 16.01 5.19 13.51
N ASP A 202 16.80 4.39 14.22
CA ASP A 202 16.93 2.95 13.98
C ASP A 202 15.63 2.25 14.42
N HIS A 203 15.21 1.23 13.69
CA HIS A 203 13.91 0.55 13.83
C HIS A 203 14.02 -0.91 14.24
#